data_AF-A0A7W0YTY9-F1
#
_entry.id   AF-A0A7W0YTY9-F1
#
_cell.length_a   1.000
_cell.length_b   1.000
_cell.length_c   1.000
_cell.angle_alpha   90.00
_cell.angle_beta   90.00
_cell.angle_gamma   90.00
#
_symmetry.space_group_name_H-M   'P 1'
#
loop_
_entity.id
_entity.type
_entity.pdbx_description
1 polymer ?
#
loop_
_entity_poly.entity_id
_entity_poly.type
_entity_poly.pdbx_seq_one_letter_code
_entity_poly.pdbx_strand_id
1 'polypeptide(L)'
;MHPPPPLELEDFVESLQKALRSARRGDRDGFRFFARDAAVLAPRLLRPLNDEIVVRDRREALEAALSLHVAPRHFRDDLSVCLGLVPADDDSMRDAALRLGRELLAFLRERNPNVDDQPDIAGYLADGTLERHLGFTREPQNRCQTPPF
;
A
#
# COMPACT_ATOMS: atom_id res chain seq x y z
N MET A 1 -12.90 -21.05 15.72
CA MET A 1 -12.35 -19.77 15.24
C MET A 1 -10.93 -20.05 14.78
N HIS A 2 -10.62 -19.84 13.50
CA HIS A 2 -9.25 -19.92 13.02
C HIS A 2 -8.56 -18.58 13.36
N PRO A 3 -7.29 -18.57 13.83
CA PRO A 3 -6.60 -17.32 14.04
C PRO A 3 -6.55 -16.54 12.71
N PRO A 4 -6.58 -15.20 12.76
CA PRO A 4 -6.36 -14.43 11.55
C PRO A 4 -5.02 -14.83 10.93
N PRO A 5 -4.93 -14.91 9.59
CA PRO A 5 -3.64 -15.15 8.94
C PRO A 5 -2.64 -14.07 9.39
N PRO A 6 -1.33 -14.40 9.39
CA PRO A 6 -0.29 -13.44 9.71
C PRO A 6 -0.41 -12.20 8.82
N LEU A 7 0.14 -11.09 9.30
CA LEU A 7 0.28 -9.89 8.47
C LEU A 7 1.33 -10.19 7.40
N GLU A 8 1.10 -9.63 6.21
CA GLU A 8 1.80 -10.00 4.98
C GLU A 8 2.41 -8.74 4.37
N LEU A 9 3.20 -8.00 5.16
CA LEU A 9 3.85 -6.77 4.67
C LEU A 9 4.85 -7.09 3.56
N GLU A 10 5.56 -8.21 3.69
CA GLU A 10 6.47 -8.72 2.66
C GLU A 10 5.72 -8.96 1.33
N ASP A 11 4.62 -9.69 1.34
CA ASP A 11 3.84 -9.99 0.13
C ASP A 11 3.23 -8.73 -0.50
N PHE A 12 2.84 -7.77 0.34
CA PHE A 12 2.36 -6.47 -0.14
C PHE A 12 3.45 -5.73 -0.91
N VAL A 13 4.65 -5.64 -0.34
CA VAL A 13 5.81 -4.99 -0.96
C VAL A 13 6.23 -5.75 -2.22
N GLU A 14 6.25 -7.08 -2.19
CA GLU A 14 6.62 -7.90 -3.34
C GLU A 14 5.63 -7.68 -4.50
N SER A 15 4.33 -7.65 -4.21
CA SER A 15 3.26 -7.38 -5.19
C SER A 15 3.44 -6.00 -5.82
N LEU A 16 3.68 -4.96 -5.01
CA LEU A 16 3.98 -3.62 -5.53
C LEU A 16 5.24 -3.61 -6.40
N GLN A 17 6.29 -4.32 -6.00
CA GLN A 17 7.52 -4.40 -6.79
C GLN A 17 7.29 -5.11 -8.13
N LYS A 18 6.46 -6.15 -8.17
CA LYS A 18 6.06 -6.85 -9.40
C LYS A 18 5.22 -5.94 -10.30
N ALA A 19 4.29 -5.16 -9.74
CA ALA A 19 3.54 -4.14 -10.48
C ALA A 19 4.48 -3.11 -11.11
N LEU A 20 5.37 -2.49 -10.31
CA LEU A 20 6.36 -1.52 -10.79
C LEU A 20 7.24 -2.07 -11.91
N ARG A 21 7.70 -3.33 -11.78
CA ARG A 21 8.48 -4.01 -12.83
C ARG A 21 7.68 -4.21 -14.12
N SER A 22 6.40 -4.57 -14.02
CA SER A 22 5.51 -4.74 -15.17
C SER A 22 5.28 -3.41 -15.89
N ALA A 23 5.03 -2.33 -15.15
CA ALA A 23 4.92 -0.98 -15.71
C ALA A 23 6.18 -0.56 -16.48
N ARG A 24 7.38 -0.80 -15.93
CA ARG A 24 8.66 -0.49 -16.61
C ARG A 24 8.85 -1.27 -17.92
N ARG A 25 8.20 -2.43 -18.06
CA ARG A 25 8.24 -3.26 -19.28
C ARG A 25 7.11 -2.95 -20.26
N GLY A 26 6.22 -2.02 -19.93
CA GLY A 26 5.01 -1.76 -20.71
C GLY A 26 3.97 -2.87 -20.63
N ASP A 27 4.11 -3.81 -19.70
CA ASP A 27 3.15 -4.89 -19.45
C ASP A 27 1.97 -4.37 -18.63
N ARG A 28 0.90 -4.00 -19.34
CA ARG A 28 -0.31 -3.42 -18.76
C ARG A 28 -1.07 -4.43 -17.92
N ASP A 29 -1.27 -5.64 -18.43
CA ASP A 29 -2.03 -6.68 -17.74
C ASP A 29 -1.29 -7.13 -16.48
N GLY A 30 0.03 -7.31 -16.57
CA GLY A 30 0.87 -7.61 -15.41
C GLY A 30 0.80 -6.51 -14.36
N PHE A 31 0.82 -5.23 -14.76
CA PHE A 31 0.65 -4.12 -13.82
C PHE A 31 -0.70 -4.22 -13.08
N ARG A 32 -1.80 -4.38 -13.82
CA ARG A 32 -3.15 -4.45 -13.25
C ARG A 32 -3.30 -5.64 -12.30
N PHE A 33 -2.74 -6.79 -12.68
CA PHE A 33 -2.76 -8.00 -11.88
C PHE A 33 -2.07 -7.81 -10.53
N PHE A 34 -0.81 -7.39 -10.53
CA PHE A 34 -0.04 -7.24 -9.29
C PHE A 34 -0.48 -6.04 -8.44
N ALA A 35 -1.02 -4.98 -9.05
CA ALA A 35 -1.61 -3.87 -8.31
C ALA A 35 -2.88 -4.31 -7.55
N ARG A 36 -3.69 -5.19 -8.14
CA ARG A 36 -4.84 -5.79 -7.47
C ARG A 36 -4.41 -6.69 -6.31
N ASP A 37 -3.36 -7.49 -6.49
CA ASP A 37 -2.83 -8.35 -5.42
C ASP A 37 -2.38 -7.50 -4.21
N ALA A 38 -1.63 -6.42 -4.45
CA ALA A 38 -1.26 -5.48 -3.40
C ALA A 38 -2.49 -4.85 -2.71
N ALA A 39 -3.52 -4.48 -3.48
CA ALA A 39 -4.76 -3.93 -2.95
C ALA A 39 -5.55 -4.92 -2.06
N VAL A 40 -5.54 -6.22 -2.37
CA VAL A 40 -6.18 -7.24 -1.53
C VAL A 40 -5.47 -7.39 -0.17
N LEU A 41 -4.17 -7.16 -0.12
CA LEU A 41 -3.35 -7.25 1.10
C LEU A 41 -3.44 -5.98 1.96
N ALA A 42 -3.59 -4.81 1.34
CA ALA A 42 -3.52 -3.51 2.00
C ALA A 42 -4.44 -3.35 3.24
N PRO A 43 -5.73 -3.77 3.23
CA PRO A 43 -6.59 -3.67 4.41
C PRO A 43 -6.09 -4.49 5.60
N ARG A 44 -5.40 -5.61 5.36
CA ARG A 44 -4.89 -6.48 6.42
C ARG A 44 -3.89 -5.74 7.29
N LEU A 45 -3.00 -4.96 6.67
CA LEU A 45 -1.97 -4.15 7.34
C LEU A 45 -2.56 -3.06 8.24
N LEU A 46 -3.80 -2.60 7.96
CA LEU A 46 -4.48 -1.60 8.77
C LEU A 46 -5.33 -2.21 9.89
N ARG A 47 -5.56 -3.53 9.91
CA ARG A 47 -6.39 -4.17 10.94
C ARG A 47 -5.91 -3.89 12.36
N PRO A 48 -4.59 -3.94 12.70
CA PRO A 48 -4.14 -3.67 14.07
C PRO A 48 -4.36 -2.23 14.53
N LEU A 49 -4.61 -1.30 13.58
CA LEU A 49 -4.81 0.12 13.86
C LEU A 49 -6.30 0.49 13.96
N ASN A 50 -7.20 -0.45 13.69
CA ASN A 50 -8.64 -0.23 13.65
C ASN A 50 -9.35 -1.15 14.64
N ASP A 51 -10.57 -0.78 15.02
CA ASP A 51 -11.42 -1.64 15.84
C ASP A 51 -11.69 -2.97 15.13
N GLU A 52 -11.85 -4.04 15.90
CA GLU A 52 -12.15 -5.35 15.34
C GLU A 52 -13.53 -5.35 14.66
N ILE A 53 -13.55 -5.68 13.37
CA ILE A 53 -14.78 -5.82 12.58
C ILE A 53 -15.01 -7.31 12.32
N VAL A 54 -16.13 -7.84 12.81
CA VAL A 54 -16.56 -9.21 12.52
C VAL A 54 -17.25 -9.24 11.16
N VAL A 55 -16.72 -10.05 10.24
CA VAL A 55 -17.24 -10.21 8.88
C VAL A 55 -17.67 -11.66 8.65
N ARG A 56 -18.78 -11.87 7.94
CA ARG A 56 -19.39 -13.18 7.71
C ARG A 56 -19.09 -13.74 6.33
N ASP A 57 -18.87 -12.86 5.36
CA ASP A 57 -18.58 -13.24 3.98
C ASP A 57 -17.62 -12.25 3.30
N ARG A 58 -17.32 -12.52 2.02
CA ARG A 58 -16.40 -11.69 1.23
C ARG A 58 -16.96 -10.32 0.89
N ARG A 59 -18.28 -10.17 0.80
CA ARG A 59 -18.93 -8.90 0.47
C ARG A 59 -18.87 -7.98 1.68
N GLU A 60 -19.16 -8.48 2.88
CA GLU A 60 -18.97 -7.75 4.14
C GLU A 60 -17.49 -7.42 4.39
N ALA A 61 -16.56 -8.34 4.08
CA ALA A 61 -15.12 -8.05 4.17
C ALA A 61 -14.68 -6.89 3.27
N LEU A 62 -15.25 -6.77 2.07
CA LEU A 62 -15.00 -5.63 1.20
C LEU A 62 -15.56 -4.33 1.78
N GLU A 63 -16.76 -4.35 2.36
CA GLU A 63 -17.34 -3.16 3.01
C GLU A 63 -16.49 -2.71 4.19
N ALA A 64 -16.08 -3.66 5.04
CA ALA A 64 -15.21 -3.40 6.18
C ALA A 64 -13.87 -2.79 5.74
N ALA A 65 -13.27 -3.29 4.66
CA ALA A 65 -12.03 -2.73 4.11
C ALA A 65 -12.20 -1.29 3.61
N LEU A 66 -13.34 -0.98 3.00
CA LEU A 66 -13.65 0.37 2.50
C LEU A 66 -14.11 1.34 3.61
N SER A 67 -14.47 0.83 4.79
CA SER A 67 -14.96 1.62 5.92
C SER A 67 -13.92 1.78 7.05
N LEU A 68 -12.67 1.36 6.87
CA LEU A 68 -11.60 1.56 7.85
C LEU A 68 -11.44 3.05 8.20
N HIS A 69 -11.50 3.37 9.50
CA HIS A 69 -11.45 4.75 10.00
C HIS A 69 -10.01 5.27 10.16
N VAL A 70 -9.09 4.40 10.55
CA VAL A 70 -7.67 4.68 10.72
C VAL A 70 -6.94 4.19 9.47
N ALA A 71 -6.88 5.07 8.46
CA ALA A 71 -6.29 4.78 7.16
C ALA A 71 -5.65 6.04 6.54
N PRO A 72 -4.74 5.90 5.56
CA PRO A 72 -4.26 7.02 4.76
C PRO A 72 -5.39 7.77 4.05
N ARG A 73 -5.18 9.06 3.77
CA ARG A 73 -6.21 9.97 3.24
C ARG A 73 -6.91 9.45 1.98
N HIS A 74 -6.16 8.89 1.03
CA HIS A 74 -6.69 8.43 -0.25
C HIS A 74 -6.97 6.92 -0.29
N PHE A 75 -6.82 6.23 0.84
CA PHE A 75 -6.82 4.76 0.91
C PHE A 75 -8.06 4.15 0.26
N ARG A 76 -9.26 4.62 0.63
CA ARG A 76 -10.52 4.07 0.12
C ARG A 76 -10.63 4.20 -1.40
N ASP A 77 -10.29 5.37 -1.94
CA ASP A 77 -10.43 5.66 -3.36
C ASP A 77 -9.39 4.87 -4.17
N ASP A 78 -8.14 4.85 -3.71
CA ASP A 78 -7.07 4.09 -4.35
C ASP A 78 -7.32 2.59 -4.31
N LEU A 79 -7.80 2.07 -3.16
CA LEU A 79 -8.21 0.68 -3.01
C LEU A 79 -9.34 0.34 -4.00
N SER A 80 -10.33 1.21 -4.15
CA SER A 80 -11.47 0.99 -5.07
C SER A 80 -11.02 0.92 -6.53
N VAL A 81 -10.09 1.78 -6.93
CA VAL A 81 -9.48 1.77 -8.26
C VAL A 81 -8.67 0.50 -8.48
N CYS A 82 -7.75 0.16 -7.56
CA CYS A 82 -6.88 -1.00 -7.72
C CYS A 82 -7.62 -2.35 -7.68
N LEU A 83 -8.74 -2.44 -6.94
CA LEU A 83 -9.61 -3.61 -6.94
C LEU A 83 -10.53 -3.71 -8.17
N GLY A 84 -10.58 -2.66 -9.01
CA GLY A 84 -11.44 -2.61 -10.19
C GLY A 84 -12.92 -2.39 -9.87
N LEU A 85 -13.23 -1.79 -8.72
CA LEU A 85 -14.61 -1.48 -8.30
C LEU A 85 -15.15 -0.21 -8.96
N VAL A 86 -14.26 0.62 -9.48
CA VAL A 86 -14.56 1.85 -10.22
C VAL A 86 -13.83 1.79 -11.56
N PRO A 87 -14.46 2.18 -12.68
CA PRO A 87 -13.78 2.31 -13.97
C PRO A 87 -12.61 3.29 -13.89
N ALA A 88 -11.43 2.87 -14.37
CA ALA A 88 -10.23 3.70 -14.41
C ALA A 88 -9.35 3.32 -15.61
N ASP A 89 -8.77 4.33 -16.25
CA ASP A 89 -7.74 4.13 -17.26
C ASP A 89 -6.41 3.65 -16.64
N ASP A 90 -5.46 3.27 -17.49
CA ASP A 90 -4.18 2.70 -17.04
C ASP A 90 -3.36 3.70 -16.20
N ASP A 91 -3.43 4.99 -16.52
CA ASP A 91 -2.68 6.02 -15.81
C ASP A 91 -3.30 6.32 -14.44
N SER A 92 -4.62 6.41 -14.34
CA SER A 92 -5.33 6.56 -13.07
C SER A 92 -5.10 5.37 -12.15
N MET A 93 -5.12 4.15 -12.70
CA MET A 93 -4.81 2.94 -11.93
C MET A 93 -3.35 2.92 -11.48
N ARG A 94 -2.43 3.41 -12.31
CA ARG A 94 -1.03 3.57 -11.93
C ARG A 94 -0.87 4.54 -10.77
N ASP A 95 -1.45 5.73 -10.88
CA ASP A 95 -1.37 6.76 -9.85
C ASP A 95 -1.98 6.27 -8.52
N ALA A 96 -3.13 5.59 -8.58
CA ALA A 96 -3.77 5.00 -7.42
C ALA A 96 -2.89 3.94 -6.74
N ALA A 97 -2.32 2.99 -7.50
CA ALA A 97 -1.48 1.93 -6.92
C ALA A 97 -0.20 2.49 -6.30
N LEU A 98 0.44 3.47 -6.95
CA LEU A 98 1.65 4.12 -6.42
C LEU A 98 1.33 4.93 -5.16
N ARG A 99 0.22 5.68 -5.16
CA ARG A 99 -0.22 6.46 -4.02
C ARG A 99 -0.62 5.56 -2.86
N LEU A 100 -1.36 4.48 -3.10
CA LEU A 100 -1.71 3.47 -2.11
C LEU A 100 -0.46 2.90 -1.43
N GLY A 101 0.51 2.42 -2.22
CA GLY A 101 1.76 1.87 -1.70
C GLY A 101 2.57 2.87 -0.88
N ARG A 102 2.77 4.07 -1.42
CA ARG A 102 3.55 5.12 -0.77
C ARG A 102 2.91 5.61 0.53
N GLU A 103 1.62 5.95 0.49
CA GLU A 103 0.92 6.49 1.65
C GLU A 103 0.72 5.43 2.73
N LEU A 104 0.45 4.18 2.36
CA LEU A 104 0.31 3.10 3.34
C LEU A 104 1.62 2.81 4.08
N LEU A 105 2.75 2.69 3.37
CA LEU A 105 4.05 2.45 4.02
C LEU A 105 4.45 3.61 4.93
N ALA A 106 4.29 4.85 4.48
CA ALA A 106 4.56 6.02 5.31
C ALA A 106 3.67 6.05 6.56
N PHE A 107 2.38 5.73 6.40
CA PHE A 107 1.42 5.69 7.50
C PHE A 107 1.75 4.59 8.52
N LEU A 108 2.08 3.39 8.06
CA LEU A 108 2.48 2.27 8.92
C LEU A 108 3.76 2.60 9.67
N ARG A 109 4.77 3.16 9.00
CA ARG A 109 6.01 3.59 9.65
C ARG A 109 5.76 4.57 10.80
N GLU A 110 4.82 5.50 10.64
CA GLU A 110 4.49 6.50 11.67
C GLU A 110 3.61 5.95 12.80
N ARG A 111 2.68 5.05 12.49
CA ARG A 111 1.63 4.61 13.42
C ARG A 111 1.89 3.24 14.05
N ASN A 112 2.50 2.32 13.33
CA ASN A 112 2.81 0.97 13.78
C ASN A 112 3.99 0.39 12.96
N PRO A 113 5.24 0.78 13.26
CA PRO A 113 6.42 0.28 12.55
C PRO A 113 6.66 -1.22 12.79
N ASN A 114 6.05 -1.81 13.83
CA ASN A 114 6.10 -3.24 14.12
C ASN A 114 4.79 -3.93 13.71
N VAL A 115 4.18 -3.47 12.62
CA VAL A 115 2.91 -4.06 12.11
C VAL A 115 3.09 -5.53 11.75
N ASP A 116 4.28 -5.94 11.34
CA ASP A 116 4.59 -7.33 11.01
C ASP A 116 5.60 -7.88 12.02
N ASP A 117 5.27 -9.04 12.60
CA ASP A 117 6.11 -9.71 13.60
C ASP A 117 7.26 -10.50 12.96
N GLN A 118 7.33 -10.55 11.62
CA GLN A 118 8.47 -11.12 10.92
C GLN A 118 9.78 -10.40 11.31
N PRO A 119 10.86 -11.15 11.57
CA PRO A 119 12.16 -10.57 11.87
C PRO A 119 12.64 -9.68 10.72
N ASP A 120 13.32 -8.58 11.06
CA ASP A 120 13.89 -7.58 10.14
C ASP A 120 12.89 -6.71 9.35
N ILE A 121 11.68 -7.20 9.05
CA ILE A 121 10.64 -6.45 8.29
C ILE A 121 10.25 -5.15 9.01
N ALA A 122 10.02 -5.21 10.31
CA ALA A 122 9.75 -4.02 11.12
C ALA A 122 10.91 -3.00 11.07
N GLY A 123 12.16 -3.49 11.07
CA GLY A 123 13.36 -2.67 10.93
C GLY A 123 13.42 -1.97 9.57
N TYR A 124 13.14 -2.70 8.49
CA TYR A 124 13.12 -2.17 7.12
C TYR A 124 11.99 -1.17 6.87
N LEU A 125 10.85 -1.33 7.54
CA LEU A 125 9.78 -0.34 7.52
C LEU A 125 10.20 0.92 8.29
N ALA A 126 10.74 0.74 9.50
CA ALA A 126 11.14 1.85 10.37
C ALA A 126 12.25 2.73 9.76
N ASP A 127 13.24 2.12 9.08
CA ASP A 127 14.38 2.82 8.50
C ASP A 127 14.14 3.34 7.06
N GLY A 128 12.94 3.10 6.51
CA GLY A 128 12.53 3.52 5.17
C GLY A 128 13.13 2.69 4.02
N THR A 129 13.72 1.53 4.30
CA THR A 129 14.31 0.63 3.29
C THR A 129 13.27 0.14 2.30
N LEU A 130 12.04 -0.18 2.76
CA LEU A 130 10.96 -0.63 1.90
C LEU A 130 10.57 0.45 0.87
N GLU A 131 10.43 1.70 1.31
CA GLU A 131 10.14 2.83 0.41
C GLU A 131 11.29 3.09 -0.58
N ARG A 132 12.56 2.96 -0.15
CA ARG A 132 13.72 3.08 -1.05
C ARG A 132 13.73 1.97 -2.10
N HIS A 133 13.47 0.74 -1.70
CA HIS A 133 13.41 -0.42 -2.59
C HIS A 133 12.34 -0.27 -3.68
N LEU A 134 11.20 0.34 -3.34
CA LEU A 134 10.12 0.65 -4.27
C LEU A 134 10.36 1.96 -5.06
N GLY A 135 11.37 2.75 -4.70
CA GLY A 135 11.67 4.04 -5.32
C GLY A 135 10.68 5.15 -4.95
N PHE A 136 10.02 5.05 -3.79
CA PHE A 136 9.07 6.05 -3.27
C PHE A 136 9.73 7.21 -2.54
N THR A 137 11.04 7.15 -2.30
CA THR A 137 11.77 8.20 -1.59
C THR A 137 11.76 9.50 -2.40
N ARG A 138 11.31 10.59 -1.78
CA ARG A 138 11.62 11.94 -2.25
C ARG A 138 13.13 12.14 -2.14
N GLU A 139 13.77 12.59 -3.22
CA GLU A 139 15.04 13.31 -3.08
C GLU A 139 14.86 14.42 -2.03
N PRO A 140 15.85 14.68 -1.16
CA PRO A 140 15.80 15.86 -0.31
C PRO A 140 15.70 17.09 -1.21
N GLN A 141 14.62 17.86 -1.09
CA GLN A 141 14.52 19.20 -1.66
C GLN A 141 15.49 20.12 -0.90
N ASN A 142 16.78 19.98 -1.15
CA ASN A 142 17.81 20.94 -0.78
C ASN A 142 18.46 21.45 -2.08
N ARG A 143 17.71 22.27 -2.80
CA ARG A 143 18.35 23.32 -3.62
C ARG A 143 18.17 24.61 -2.85
N CYS A 144 19.22 24.97 -2.11
CA CYS A 144 19.45 26.36 -1.71
C CYS A 144 19.18 27.24 -2.92
N GLN A 145 18.10 28.01 -2.87
CA GLN A 145 17.96 29.19 -3.69
C GLN A 145 18.97 30.20 -3.13
N THR A 146 20.14 30.30 -3.76
CA THR A 146 20.96 31.50 -3.63
C THR A 146 20.26 32.60 -4.44
N PRO A 147 19.86 33.73 -3.83
CA PRO A 147 19.37 34.85 -4.61
C PRO A 147 20.54 35.47 -5.40
N PRO A 148 20.34 35.88 -6.66
CA PRO A 148 21.31 36.74 -7.33
C PRO A 148 21.31 38.13 -6.66
N PHE A 149 22.52 38.66 -6.50
CA PHE A 149 22.80 40.04 -6.07
C PHE A 149 22.19 41.07 -7.02
#